data_AF-A0A7S0VFP2-F1
#
_entry.id   AF-A0A7S0VFP2-F1
#
_cell.length_a   1.000
_cell.length_b   1.000
_cell.length_c   1.000
_cell.angle_alpha   90.00
_cell.angle_beta   90.00
_cell.angle_gamma   90.00
#
_symmetry.space_group_name_H-M   'P 1'
#
loop_
_entity.id
_entity.type
_entity.pdbx_description
1 polymer ?
#
loop_
_entity_poly.entity_id
_entity_poly.type
_entity_poly.pdbx_seq_one_letter_code
_entity_poly.pdbx_strand_id
1 'polypeptide(L)'
;AGGGGLGLSPGGNHQMLAYDKHGITARMELVKHPSNKTLTQINATFSSSNATPVTNFTFQAAVPKHAKLQINPPSSTTIPPGNSGAVTQVFRVSNPMHDQKPLSMRIKLDFSLGGAQVSDVVTLESFPQGV
;
A
#
# COMPACT_ATOMS: atom_id res chain seq x y z
N ALA A 1 -15.71 -1.72 26.32
CA ALA A 1 -15.01 -0.61 25.63
C ALA A 1 -13.62 -1.10 25.22
N GLY A 2 -13.48 -1.66 24.03
CA GLY A 2 -12.21 -2.17 23.52
C GLY A 2 -11.57 -1.15 22.59
N GLY A 3 -10.85 -0.18 23.16
CA GLY A 3 -10.03 0.75 22.39
C GLY A 3 -8.75 0.04 21.96
N GLY A 4 -8.75 -0.51 20.75
CA GLY A 4 -7.53 -1.01 20.11
C GLY A 4 -6.59 0.16 19.84
N GLY A 5 -5.60 0.33 20.72
CA GLY A 5 -4.51 1.27 20.50
C GLY A 5 -3.76 0.89 19.24
N LEU A 6 -3.80 1.76 18.22
CA LEU A 6 -2.86 1.73 17.12
C LEU A 6 -1.51 2.17 17.69
N GLY A 7 -0.75 1.20 18.23
CA GLY A 7 0.58 1.41 18.75
C GLY A 7 1.50 1.96 17.67
N LEU A 8 1.84 3.24 17.77
CA LEU A 8 2.96 3.82 17.06
C LEU A 8 4.25 3.29 17.71
N SER A 9 4.91 2.34 17.04
CA SER A 9 6.20 1.82 17.47
C SER A 9 7.28 2.92 17.36
N PRO A 10 8.16 3.09 18.36
CA PRO A 10 9.24 4.07 18.32
C PRO A 10 10.37 3.54 17.43
N GLY A 11 10.26 3.75 16.12
CA GLY A 11 11.32 3.40 15.19
C GLY A 11 10.93 3.62 13.74
N GLY A 12 11.24 4.79 13.18
CA GLY A 12 11.41 5.06 11.74
C GLY A 12 10.29 4.71 10.74
N ASN A 13 9.17 4.12 11.19
CA ASN A 13 8.10 3.66 10.34
C ASN A 13 7.25 4.84 9.92
N HIS A 14 7.19 5.09 8.62
CA HIS A 14 6.34 6.13 8.07
C HIS A 14 5.04 5.51 7.57
N GLN A 15 3.91 6.18 7.79
CA GLN A 15 2.62 5.75 7.26
C GLN A 15 2.09 6.77 6.27
N MET A 16 1.47 6.30 5.19
CA MET A 16 0.80 7.16 4.23
C MET A 16 -0.50 6.56 3.72
N LEU A 17 -1.42 7.45 3.32
CA LEU A 17 -2.64 7.10 2.62
C LEU A 17 -2.36 7.10 1.12
N ALA A 18 -2.36 5.92 0.50
CA ALA A 18 -2.03 5.77 -0.91
C ALA A 18 -3.27 5.82 -1.82
N TYR A 19 -4.44 5.49 -1.27
CA TYR A 19 -5.69 5.47 -2.01
C TYR A 19 -6.87 5.64 -1.06
N ASP A 20 -7.83 6.48 -1.42
CA ASP A 20 -9.10 6.64 -0.69
C ASP A 20 -10.21 7.05 -1.67
N LYS A 21 -10.79 6.06 -2.35
CA LYS A 21 -11.86 6.24 -3.34
C LYS A 21 -12.74 5.00 -3.37
N HIS A 22 -13.97 5.14 -3.89
CA HIS A 22 -14.93 4.03 -4.00
C HIS A 22 -15.19 3.28 -2.67
N GLY A 23 -15.03 3.96 -1.54
CA GLY A 23 -15.13 3.35 -0.21
C GLY A 23 -13.99 2.37 0.12
N ILE A 24 -12.93 2.30 -0.69
CA ILE A 24 -11.73 1.50 -0.44
C ILE A 24 -10.62 2.44 0.02
N THR A 25 -9.95 2.03 1.10
CA THR A 25 -8.80 2.75 1.65
C THR A 25 -7.56 1.85 1.56
N ALA A 26 -6.48 2.36 0.97
CA ALA A 26 -5.17 1.72 0.99
C ALA A 26 -4.20 2.51 1.87
N ARG A 27 -3.83 1.92 3.01
CA ARG A 27 -2.79 2.45 3.90
C ARG A 27 -1.49 1.72 3.67
N MET A 28 -0.39 2.46 3.60
CA MET A 28 0.94 1.91 3.43
C MET A 28 1.80 2.28 4.62
N GLU A 29 2.40 1.27 5.25
CA GLU A 29 3.45 1.44 6.25
C GLU A 29 4.80 1.15 5.60
N LEU A 30 5.72 2.10 5.71
CA LEU A 30 7.05 2.06 5.14
C LEU A 30 8.06 1.81 6.25
N VAL A 31 8.76 0.67 6.14
CA VAL A 31 9.75 0.20 7.10
C VAL A 31 11.10 0.17 6.40
N LYS A 32 12.01 1.04 6.84
CA LYS A 32 13.37 1.10 6.27
C LYS A 32 14.20 -0.09 6.75
N HIS A 33 14.97 -0.70 5.86
CA HIS A 33 15.84 -1.81 6.26
C HIS A 33 17.01 -1.28 7.13
N PRO A 34 17.26 -1.86 8.32
CA PRO A 34 18.19 -1.29 9.30
C PRO A 34 19.64 -1.23 8.78
N SER A 35 20.07 -2.23 8.02
CA SER A 35 21.44 -2.31 7.49
C SER A 35 21.57 -1.86 6.03
N ASN A 36 20.46 -1.63 5.33
CA ASN A 36 20.49 -1.30 3.90
C ASN A 36 19.54 -0.14 3.61
N LYS A 37 20.06 1.08 3.65
CA LYS A 37 19.27 2.30 3.43
C LYS A 37 18.74 2.46 2.00
N THR A 38 19.12 1.60 1.06
CA THR A 38 18.46 1.59 -0.26
C THR A 38 17.16 0.80 -0.26
N LEU A 39 16.96 -0.09 0.73
CA LEU A 39 15.79 -0.97 0.79
C LEU A 39 14.73 -0.44 1.74
N THR A 40 13.51 -0.36 1.23
CA THR A 40 12.30 -0.04 1.99
C THR A 40 11.29 -1.17 1.81
N GLN A 41 10.83 -1.76 2.90
CA GLN A 41 9.67 -2.66 2.88
C GLN A 41 8.41 -1.82 3.06
N ILE A 42 7.38 -2.14 2.29
CA ILE A 42 6.08 -1.46 2.33
C ILE A 42 5.02 -2.51 2.63
N ASN A 43 4.31 -2.32 3.74
CA ASN A 43 3.19 -3.13 4.14
C ASN A 43 1.91 -2.37 3.77
N ALA A 44 1.23 -2.79 2.69
CA ALA A 44 -0.05 -2.22 2.31
C ALA A 44 -1.19 -2.97 2.98
N THR A 45 -2.19 -2.21 3.46
CA THR A 45 -3.43 -2.70 4.04
C THR A 45 -4.61 -2.06 3.31
N PHE A 46 -5.49 -2.88 2.77
CA PHE A 46 -6.66 -2.47 2.01
C PHE A 46 -7.93 -2.84 2.78
N SER A 47 -8.75 -1.84 3.10
CA SER A 47 -10.04 -2.00 3.77
C SER A 47 -11.15 -1.39 2.93
N SER A 48 -12.39 -1.83 3.13
CA SER A 48 -13.55 -1.33 2.39
C SER A 48 -14.68 -0.99 3.35
N SER A 49 -15.19 0.25 3.29
CA SER A 49 -16.39 0.68 4.03
C SER A 49 -17.69 0.31 3.31
N ASN A 50 -17.61 -0.25 2.10
CA ASN A 50 -18.77 -0.66 1.33
C ASN A 50 -19.57 -1.77 2.03
N ALA A 51 -20.90 -1.81 1.80
CA ALA A 51 -21.77 -2.85 2.35
C ALA A 51 -21.55 -4.23 1.69
N THR A 52 -21.01 -4.26 0.47
CA THR A 52 -20.72 -5.49 -0.29
C THR A 52 -19.21 -5.75 -0.37
N PRO A 53 -18.77 -7.01 -0.39
CA PRO A 53 -17.36 -7.34 -0.57
C PRO A 53 -16.82 -6.79 -1.90
N VAL A 54 -15.55 -6.41 -1.89
CA VAL A 54 -14.81 -6.07 -3.11
C VAL A 54 -14.09 -7.33 -3.56
N THR A 55 -14.41 -7.84 -4.75
CA THR A 55 -13.87 -9.12 -5.25
C THR A 55 -12.93 -8.89 -6.44
N ASN A 56 -12.20 -9.94 -6.84
CA ASN A 56 -11.22 -9.89 -7.93
C ASN A 56 -10.19 -8.75 -7.76
N PHE A 57 -9.87 -8.44 -6.50
CA PHE A 57 -8.97 -7.35 -6.15
C PHE A 57 -7.55 -7.70 -6.58
N THR A 58 -6.96 -6.81 -7.39
CA THR A 58 -5.58 -6.87 -7.84
C THR A 58 -4.91 -5.53 -7.57
N PHE A 59 -3.76 -5.58 -6.90
CA PHE A 59 -2.91 -4.42 -6.71
C PHE A 59 -1.62 -4.60 -7.50
N GLN A 60 -1.29 -3.57 -8.27
CA GLN A 60 -0.07 -3.49 -9.05
C GLN A 60 0.64 -2.20 -8.69
N ALA A 61 1.96 -2.23 -8.72
CA ALA A 61 2.79 -1.06 -8.51
C ALA A 61 3.91 -1.02 -9.56
N ALA A 62 4.30 0.18 -9.94
CA ALA A 62 5.43 0.45 -10.81
C ALA A 62 6.27 1.56 -10.18
N VAL A 63 7.60 1.38 -10.24
CA VAL A 63 8.57 2.35 -9.74
C VAL A 63 9.41 2.89 -10.91
N PRO A 64 10.04 4.07 -10.75
CA PRO A 64 10.98 4.61 -11.72
C PRO A 64 12.11 3.65 -12.06
N LYS A 65 12.71 3.81 -13.24
CA LYS A 65 13.79 2.93 -13.74
C LYS A 65 15.01 2.81 -12.83
N HIS A 66 15.29 3.82 -12.01
CA HIS A 66 16.42 3.81 -11.07
C HIS A 66 16.13 2.96 -9.83
N ALA A 67 14.86 2.65 -9.55
CA ALA A 67 14.44 1.83 -8.45
C ALA A 67 14.03 0.42 -8.93
N LYS A 68 14.04 -0.54 -8.02
CA LYS A 68 13.54 -1.90 -8.26
C LYS A 68 12.40 -2.22 -7.32
N LEU A 69 11.36 -2.85 -7.83
CA LEU A 69 10.19 -3.30 -7.07
C LEU A 69 10.17 -4.83 -7.03
N GLN A 70 9.98 -5.38 -5.84
CA GLN A 70 9.64 -6.78 -5.64
C GLN A 70 8.30 -6.84 -4.89
N ILE A 71 7.28 -7.40 -5.54
CA ILE A 71 5.93 -7.50 -4.99
C ILE A 71 5.64 -8.95 -4.59
N ASN A 72 5.15 -9.15 -3.37
CA ASN A 72 4.68 -10.46 -2.94
C ASN A 72 3.18 -10.62 -3.26
N PRO A 73 2.68 -11.86 -3.35
CA PRO A 73 1.25 -12.10 -3.47
C PRO A 73 0.45 -11.44 -2.33
N PRO A 74 -0.78 -10.98 -2.59
CA PRO A 74 -1.67 -10.47 -1.54
C PRO A 74 -2.15 -11.62 -0.63
N SER A 75 -2.58 -11.28 0.58
CA SER A 75 -3.17 -12.25 1.52
C SER A 75 -4.51 -12.81 1.04
N SER A 76 -5.23 -12.06 0.21
CA SER A 76 -6.51 -12.43 -0.40
C SER A 76 -6.79 -11.53 -1.61
N THR A 77 -7.66 -11.99 -2.51
CA THR A 77 -8.18 -11.20 -3.65
C THR A 77 -9.58 -10.65 -3.38
N THR A 78 -10.07 -10.74 -2.14
CA THR A 78 -11.36 -10.21 -1.71
C THR A 78 -11.19 -9.36 -0.46
N ILE A 79 -11.62 -8.09 -0.52
CA ILE A 79 -11.67 -7.19 0.63
C ILE A 79 -13.05 -7.33 1.29
N PRO A 80 -13.12 -7.71 2.58
CA PRO A 80 -14.37 -7.82 3.30
C PRO A 80 -15.15 -6.50 3.37
N PRO A 81 -16.49 -6.54 3.41
CA PRO A 81 -17.32 -5.33 3.54
C PRO A 81 -17.25 -4.72 4.94
N GLY A 82 -17.70 -3.46 5.05
CA GLY A 82 -17.98 -2.80 6.32
C GLY A 82 -16.79 -2.68 7.27
N ASN A 83 -15.57 -2.61 6.73
CA ASN A 83 -14.31 -2.61 7.48
C ASN A 83 -14.16 -3.81 8.44
N SER A 84 -14.83 -4.93 8.15
CA SER A 84 -14.79 -6.15 8.97
C SER A 84 -13.47 -6.92 8.87
N GLY A 85 -12.61 -6.54 7.93
CA GLY A 85 -11.28 -7.08 7.74
C GLY A 85 -10.51 -6.30 6.67
N ALA A 86 -9.33 -6.80 6.32
CA ALA A 86 -8.48 -6.17 5.33
C ALA A 86 -7.70 -7.20 4.52
N VAL A 87 -7.34 -6.83 3.30
CA VAL A 87 -6.31 -7.50 2.51
C VAL A 87 -4.98 -6.84 2.84
N THR A 88 -3.94 -7.64 3.03
CA THR A 88 -2.58 -7.15 3.23
C THR A 88 -1.69 -7.60 2.09
N GLN A 89 -0.75 -6.74 1.71
CA GLN A 89 0.24 -7.08 0.69
C GLN A 89 1.57 -6.41 1.02
N VAL A 90 2.62 -7.21 0.98
CA VAL A 90 3.98 -6.73 1.25
C VAL A 90 4.73 -6.58 -0.06
N PHE A 91 5.43 -5.46 -0.22
CA PHE A 91 6.36 -5.27 -1.33
C PHE A 91 7.61 -4.54 -0.85
N ARG A 92 8.68 -4.65 -1.63
CA ARG A 92 9.98 -4.05 -1.32
C ARG A 92 10.42 -3.19 -2.47
N VAL A 93 10.93 -2.01 -2.14
CA VAL A 93 11.52 -1.09 -3.09
C VAL A 93 12.99 -0.94 -2.76
N SER A 94 13.85 -1.10 -3.77
CA SER A 94 15.25 -0.73 -3.71
C SER A 94 15.44 0.57 -4.47
N ASN A 95 15.75 1.66 -3.77
CA ASN A 95 16.10 2.95 -4.34
C ASN A 95 17.57 3.28 -4.04
N PRO A 96 18.52 2.95 -4.94
CA PRO A 96 19.94 3.30 -4.76
C PRO A 96 20.20 4.81 -4.79
N MET A 97 19.27 5.61 -5.35
CA MET A 97 19.38 7.06 -5.44
C MET A 97 18.56 7.79 -4.36
N HIS A 98 18.15 7.13 -3.28
CA HIS A 98 17.25 7.70 -2.26
C HIS A 98 17.66 9.06 -1.66
N ASP A 99 18.96 9.38 -1.61
CA ASP A 99 19.46 10.68 -1.15
C ASP A 99 19.38 11.80 -2.22
N GLN A 100 19.30 11.44 -3.50
CA GLN A 100 19.33 12.39 -4.63
C GLN A 100 17.98 12.49 -5.36
N LYS A 101 17.24 11.38 -5.41
CA LYS A 101 15.97 11.27 -6.12
C LYS A 101 14.95 10.59 -5.19
N PRO A 102 13.91 11.34 -4.77
CA PRO A 102 12.84 10.74 -3.98
C PRO A 102 12.14 9.65 -4.79
N LEU A 103 11.66 8.63 -4.10
CA LEU A 103 10.85 7.59 -4.71
C LEU A 103 9.53 8.22 -5.21
N SER A 104 9.12 7.84 -6.42
CA SER A 104 7.73 7.93 -6.86
C SER A 104 7.23 6.54 -7.18
N MET A 105 5.92 6.32 -7.11
CA MET A 105 5.32 5.02 -7.37
C MET A 105 3.97 5.20 -8.04
N ARG A 106 3.75 4.49 -9.13
CA ARG A 106 2.43 4.42 -9.76
C ARG A 106 1.76 3.14 -9.32
N ILE A 107 0.61 3.26 -8.67
CA ILE A 107 -0.20 2.11 -8.26
C ILE A 107 -1.42 1.98 -9.15
N LYS A 108 -1.83 0.74 -9.40
CA LYS A 108 -3.06 0.40 -10.09
C LYS A 108 -3.85 -0.59 -9.25
N LEU A 109 -5.13 -0.29 -9.05
CA LEU A 109 -6.09 -1.14 -8.38
C LEU A 109 -7.13 -1.57 -9.41
N ASP A 110 -7.31 -2.87 -9.58
CA ASP A 110 -8.38 -3.46 -10.37
C ASP A 110 -9.28 -4.27 -9.43
N PHE A 111 -10.60 -4.08 -9.49
CA PHE A 111 -11.53 -4.77 -8.59
C PHE A 111 -12.96 -4.81 -9.13
N SER A 112 -13.80 -5.65 -8.52
CA SER A 112 -15.24 -5.69 -8.75
C SER A 112 -15.98 -5.25 -7.48
N LEU A 113 -16.87 -4.27 -7.63
CA LEU A 113 -17.72 -3.74 -6.55
C LEU A 113 -19.17 -3.77 -7.00
N GLY A 114 -20.02 -4.54 -6.31
CA GLY A 114 -21.43 -4.69 -6.68
C GLY A 114 -21.66 -5.26 -8.08
N GLY A 115 -20.71 -6.04 -8.61
CA GLY A 115 -20.76 -6.61 -9.96
C GLY A 115 -20.18 -5.71 -11.07
N ALA A 116 -19.84 -4.45 -10.76
CA ALA A 116 -19.18 -3.55 -11.70
C ALA A 116 -17.66 -3.63 -11.56
N GLN A 117 -16.95 -3.72 -12.69
CA GLN A 117 -15.49 -3.72 -12.70
C GLN A 117 -14.94 -2.30 -12.72
N VAL A 118 -14.01 -2.01 -11.82
CA VAL A 118 -13.36 -0.71 -11.65
C VAL A 118 -11.86 -0.90 -11.82
N SER A 119 -11.22 0.03 -12.52
CA SER A 119 -9.78 0.07 -12.74
C SER A 119 -9.29 1.49 -12.49
N ASP A 120 -8.43 1.64 -11.50
CA ASP A 120 -8.06 2.95 -10.97
C ASP A 120 -6.54 3.06 -10.82
N VAL A 121 -5.98 4.19 -11.25
CA VAL A 121 -4.54 4.41 -11.28
C VAL A 121 -4.20 5.70 -10.54
N VAL A 122 -3.25 5.61 -9.61
CA VAL A 122 -2.80 6.74 -8.81
C VAL A 122 -1.28 6.82 -8.83
N THR A 123 -0.74 8.03 -8.95
CA THR A 123 0.68 8.30 -8.79
C THR A 123 0.93 8.82 -7.39
N LEU A 124 1.82 8.17 -6.66
CA LEU A 124 2.32 8.55 -5.35
C LEU A 124 3.67 9.25 -5.55
N GLU A 125 3.75 10.52 -5.18
CA GLU A 125 4.98 11.32 -5.29
C GLU A 125 5.46 11.86 -3.94
N SER A 126 4.62 11.82 -2.92
CA SER A 126 4.89 12.36 -1.58
C SER A 126 5.45 11.29 -0.62
N PHE A 127 6.45 10.54 -1.08
CA PHE A 127 7.16 9.61 -0.18
C PHE A 127 8.03 10.40 0.82
N PRO A 128 8.12 9.95 2.08
CA PRO A 128 9.01 10.57 3.07
C PRO A 128 10.46 10.61 2.59
N GLN A 129 11.21 11.62 3.04
CA GLN A 129 12.63 11.74 2.69
C GLN A 129 13.42 10.51 3.19
N GLY A 130 14.29 9.98 2.32
CA GLY A 130 15.12 8.80 2.62
C GLY A 130 14.44 7.46 2.36
N VAL A 131 13.22 7.43 1.81
CA VAL A 131 12.56 6.21 1.30
C VAL A 131 13.10 5.77 -0.06
#